data_AF-A0A1S7P8T4-F1
#
_entry.id   AF-A0A1S7P8T4-F1
#
_cell.length_a   1.000
_cell.length_b   1.000
_cell.length_c   1.000
_cell.angle_alpha   90.00
_cell.angle_beta   90.00
_cell.angle_gamma   90.00
#
_symmetry.space_group_name_H-M   'P 1'
#
loop_
_entity.id
_entity.type
_entity.pdbx_description
1 polymer ?
#
loop_
_entity_poly.entity_id
_entity_poly.type
_entity_poly.pdbx_seq_one_letter_code
_entity_poly.pdbx_strand_id
1 'polypeptide(L)'
;MAEAETMVTAYVAAGFRKIHLDASMGCLNEPAALDDETTARRAVRLAAAAEAAAQKAGGQKPVYVIGTEVPPPGGADHTLTAIEPTASDAARKTIDIHRQVFAEAGQSDAFSRAIGLVVQPGVEFGNRNVIFYDRSKVGALTQLLSDEPKFVFEAHSTDYQGVAYLSELVKDGFPILKVGPELTFVLREALYALDLIASDFSNDYGDRPLYRAMETLMTAHPDNWNRHYHGNVQETRLLRHYSLSDRIRYYWAMPEAKAAVDRLYDALRGQLLPLPLFWQHLPDAQHFADIPIDPEALLIWRVEKSLAAYQQACGLAS
;
A
#
# COMPACT_ATOMS: atom_id res chain seq x y z
N MET A 1 14.50 -18.43 7.23
CA MET A 1 15.63 -17.47 7.17
C MET A 1 16.43 -17.54 5.87
N ALA A 2 16.87 -18.72 5.40
CA ALA A 2 17.68 -18.81 4.16
C ALA A 2 17.00 -18.16 2.92
N GLU A 3 15.70 -18.41 2.73
CA GLU A 3 14.91 -17.76 1.67
C GLU A 3 14.86 -16.23 1.83
N ALA A 4 14.75 -15.73 3.07
CA ALA A 4 14.72 -14.30 3.34
C ALA A 4 16.06 -13.62 3.05
N GLU A 5 17.19 -14.27 3.37
CA GLU A 5 18.53 -13.78 3.03
C GLU A 5 18.76 -13.78 1.51
N THR A 6 18.27 -14.82 0.82
CA THR A 6 18.31 -14.91 -0.65
C THR A 6 17.47 -13.81 -1.30
N MET A 7 16.26 -13.59 -0.79
CA MET A 7 15.37 -12.51 -1.22
C MET A 7 16.04 -11.14 -1.06
N VAL A 8 16.54 -10.81 0.14
CA VAL A 8 17.20 -9.51 0.39
C VAL A 8 18.43 -9.32 -0.50
N THR A 9 19.22 -10.38 -0.70
CA THR A 9 20.35 -10.36 -1.65
C THR A 9 19.88 -10.03 -3.07
N ALA A 10 18.79 -10.65 -3.53
CA ALA A 10 18.22 -10.41 -4.86
C ALA A 10 17.70 -8.96 -5.01
N TYR A 11 17.00 -8.42 -4.01
CA TYR A 11 16.56 -7.02 -4.02
C TYR A 11 17.74 -6.05 -4.16
N VAL A 12 18.79 -6.24 -3.35
CA VAL A 12 19.96 -5.36 -3.40
C VAL A 12 20.73 -5.51 -4.72
N ALA A 13 20.88 -6.74 -5.22
CA ALA A 13 21.50 -7.00 -6.51
C ALA A 13 20.72 -6.36 -7.68
N ALA A 14 19.39 -6.29 -7.57
CA ALA A 14 18.52 -5.62 -8.55
C ALA A 14 18.51 -4.09 -8.44
N GLY A 15 19.27 -3.50 -7.52
CA GLY A 15 19.40 -2.04 -7.38
C GLY A 15 18.53 -1.40 -6.29
N PHE A 16 17.75 -2.18 -5.53
CA PHE A 16 17.00 -1.63 -4.41
C PHE A 16 17.96 -1.15 -3.31
N ARG A 17 17.70 0.04 -2.77
CA ARG A 17 18.55 0.67 -1.72
C ARG A 17 17.79 1.10 -0.47
N LYS A 18 16.46 1.14 -0.48
CA LYS A 18 15.66 1.23 0.75
C LYS A 18 15.17 -0.17 1.09
N ILE A 19 15.62 -0.71 2.21
CA ILE A 19 15.29 -2.09 2.64
C ILE A 19 14.60 -2.04 4.01
N HIS A 20 13.34 -2.47 4.06
CA HIS A 20 12.63 -2.68 5.32
C HIS A 20 12.92 -4.09 5.83
N LEU A 21 13.52 -4.18 7.02
CA LEU A 21 13.92 -5.42 7.67
C LEU A 21 12.86 -5.82 8.70
N ASP A 22 11.85 -6.54 8.25
CA ASP A 22 10.84 -7.14 9.13
C ASP A 22 11.01 -8.66 9.20
N ALA A 23 11.33 -9.15 10.39
CA ALA A 23 11.40 -10.57 10.71
C ALA A 23 10.71 -10.87 12.05
N SER A 24 9.67 -10.10 12.37
CA SER A 24 8.89 -10.16 13.62
C SER A 24 7.94 -11.35 13.69
N MET A 25 7.54 -11.89 12.53
CA MET A 25 6.61 -13.00 12.45
C MET A 25 7.30 -14.35 12.74
N GLY A 26 6.62 -15.20 13.51
CA GLY A 26 7.06 -16.57 13.75
C GLY A 26 7.01 -17.45 12.51
N CYS A 27 8.01 -18.30 12.35
CA CYS A 27 7.98 -19.40 11.39
C CYS A 27 7.22 -20.61 11.98
N LEU A 28 7.14 -21.70 11.21
CA LEU A 28 6.54 -22.96 11.68
C LEU A 28 7.15 -23.38 13.03
N ASN A 29 6.29 -23.68 14.00
CA ASN A 29 6.63 -24.04 15.38
C ASN A 29 7.16 -22.89 16.26
N GLU A 30 6.94 -21.64 15.86
CA GLU A 30 7.23 -20.45 16.67
C GLU A 30 5.94 -19.71 17.05
N PRO A 31 5.94 -18.87 18.09
CA PRO A 31 4.83 -17.96 18.37
C PRO A 31 4.54 -17.05 17.18
N ALA A 32 3.27 -16.70 16.94
CA ALA A 32 2.87 -15.88 15.79
C ALA A 32 3.63 -14.53 15.72
N ALA A 33 3.86 -13.90 16.88
CA ALA A 33 4.75 -12.76 17.04
C ALA A 33 5.95 -13.18 17.91
N LEU A 34 7.15 -12.92 17.42
CA LEU A 34 8.41 -13.21 18.12
C LEU A 34 8.71 -12.15 19.17
N ASP A 35 9.62 -12.47 20.09
CA ASP A 35 10.18 -11.47 20.99
C ASP A 35 11.11 -10.49 20.25
N ASP A 36 11.30 -9.31 20.85
CA ASP A 36 12.07 -8.21 20.26
C ASP A 36 13.52 -8.59 19.94
N GLU A 37 14.15 -9.41 20.79
CA GLU A 37 15.55 -9.80 20.62
C GLU A 37 15.71 -10.79 19.47
N THR A 38 14.84 -11.81 19.38
CA THR A 38 14.80 -12.73 18.25
C THR A 38 14.54 -11.98 16.94
N THR A 39 13.60 -11.04 16.95
CA THR A 39 13.29 -10.18 15.79
C THR A 39 14.52 -9.39 15.34
N ALA A 40 15.21 -8.71 16.28
CA ALA A 40 16.40 -7.94 15.99
C ALA A 40 17.56 -8.81 15.49
N ARG A 41 17.76 -10.02 16.06
CA ARG A 41 18.79 -10.98 15.62
C ARG A 41 18.53 -11.46 14.18
N ARG A 42 17.26 -11.64 13.80
CA ARG A 42 16.90 -11.94 12.40
C ARG A 42 17.12 -10.75 11.48
N ALA A 43 16.73 -9.55 11.89
CA ALA A 43 16.97 -8.32 11.11
C ALA A 43 18.46 -8.10 10.84
N VAL A 44 19.34 -8.36 11.80
CA VAL A 44 20.80 -8.31 11.62
C VAL A 44 21.29 -9.27 10.53
N ARG A 45 20.76 -10.50 10.47
CA ARG A 45 21.14 -11.46 9.42
C ARG A 45 20.76 -10.95 8.03
N LEU A 46 19.57 -10.36 7.91
CA LEU A 46 19.08 -9.77 6.68
C LEU A 46 19.91 -8.53 6.29
N ALA A 47 20.27 -7.67 7.25
CA ALA A 47 21.17 -6.54 7.01
C ALA A 47 22.55 -7.00 6.53
N ALA A 48 23.12 -8.04 7.15
CA ALA A 48 24.41 -8.59 6.72
C ALA A 48 24.37 -9.14 5.28
N ALA A 49 23.28 -9.81 4.90
CA ALA A 49 23.06 -10.26 3.53
C ALA A 49 22.94 -9.06 2.56
N ALA A 50 22.19 -8.02 2.94
CA ALA A 50 22.06 -6.78 2.17
C ALA A 50 23.42 -6.08 1.96
N GLU A 51 24.21 -5.93 3.02
CA GLU A 51 25.54 -5.31 2.96
C GLU A 51 26.50 -6.11 2.08
N ALA A 52 26.53 -7.44 2.21
CA ALA A 52 27.35 -8.31 1.36
C ALA A 52 26.95 -8.21 -0.12
N ALA A 53 25.65 -8.15 -0.41
CA ALA A 53 25.13 -7.96 -1.76
C ALA A 53 25.49 -6.58 -2.33
N ALA A 54 25.35 -5.52 -1.52
CA ALA A 54 25.69 -4.16 -1.92
C ALA A 54 27.19 -4.00 -2.20
N GLN A 55 28.04 -4.62 -1.39
CA GLN A 55 29.49 -4.62 -1.61
C GLN A 55 29.86 -5.27 -2.95
N LYS A 56 29.15 -6.33 -3.36
CA LYS A 56 29.36 -7.01 -4.66
C LYS A 56 28.80 -6.21 -5.83
N ALA A 57 27.62 -5.63 -5.67
CA ALA A 57 26.95 -4.87 -6.73
C ALA A 57 27.58 -3.48 -6.95
N GLY A 58 28.23 -2.91 -5.93
CA GLY A 58 28.72 -1.54 -5.94
C GLY A 58 27.61 -0.49 -5.83
N GLY A 59 28.01 0.78 -5.91
CA GLY A 59 27.11 1.93 -5.79
C GLY A 59 26.83 2.34 -4.34
N GLN A 60 25.72 3.03 -4.12
CA GLN A 60 25.30 3.50 -2.80
C GLN A 60 24.96 2.30 -1.90
N LYS A 61 25.31 2.39 -0.61
CA LYS A 61 24.91 1.40 0.39
C LYS A 61 23.41 1.50 0.68
N PRO A 62 22.74 0.41 1.11
CA PRO A 62 21.35 0.46 1.49
C PRO A 62 21.11 1.32 2.74
N VAL A 63 19.94 1.94 2.78
CA VAL A 63 19.32 2.51 3.98
C VAL A 63 18.24 1.57 4.48
N TYR A 64 18.08 1.50 5.79
CA TYR A 64 17.22 0.52 6.44
C TYR A 64 16.03 1.16 7.14
N VAL A 65 14.93 0.43 7.10
CA VAL A 65 13.77 0.65 7.97
C VAL A 65 13.64 -0.60 8.84
N ILE A 66 13.36 -0.41 10.14
CA ILE A 66 13.15 -1.51 11.10
C ILE A 66 11.76 -1.41 11.72
N GLY A 67 11.39 -2.40 12.53
CA GLY A 67 10.09 -2.45 13.18
C GLY A 67 9.01 -3.02 12.27
N THR A 68 7.81 -3.13 12.83
CA THR A 68 6.62 -3.65 12.19
C THR A 68 5.42 -2.93 12.80
N GLU A 69 4.36 -2.80 12.03
CA GLU A 69 3.05 -2.40 12.51
C GLU A 69 2.31 -3.61 13.10
N VAL A 70 1.58 -3.38 14.18
CA VAL A 70 0.71 -4.38 14.78
C VAL A 70 -0.68 -3.75 14.93
N PRO A 71 -1.74 -4.32 14.31
CA PRO A 71 -1.75 -5.51 13.45
C PRO A 71 -1.05 -5.30 12.09
N PRO A 72 -0.70 -6.39 11.36
CA PRO A 72 -0.12 -6.30 10.01
C PRO A 72 -0.99 -5.49 9.03
N PRO A 73 -0.40 -4.94 7.95
CA PRO A 73 -1.07 -4.01 7.05
C PRO A 73 -1.98 -4.74 6.06
N GLY A 74 -2.87 -3.99 5.41
CA GLY A 74 -3.67 -4.49 4.28
C GLY A 74 -5.18 -4.47 4.50
N GLY A 75 -5.63 -3.71 5.50
CA GLY A 75 -7.03 -3.55 5.88
C GLY A 75 -7.49 -4.67 6.82
N ALA A 76 -8.24 -4.31 7.85
CA ALA A 76 -8.69 -5.27 8.84
C ALA A 76 -9.86 -6.14 8.36
N ASP A 77 -9.82 -7.42 8.70
CA ASP A 77 -10.86 -8.42 8.39
C ASP A 77 -12.20 -8.15 9.13
N HIS A 78 -12.20 -7.22 10.07
CA HIS A 78 -13.37 -6.80 10.85
C HIS A 78 -13.46 -5.26 10.90
N THR A 79 -14.66 -4.75 11.20
CA THR A 79 -14.89 -3.32 11.42
C THR A 79 -14.06 -2.84 12.61
N LEU A 80 -12.82 -2.40 12.36
CA LEU A 80 -12.05 -1.66 13.35
C LEU A 80 -12.70 -0.30 13.54
N THR A 81 -13.15 -0.02 14.75
CA THR A 81 -13.70 1.27 15.15
C THR A 81 -12.63 2.21 15.68
N ALA A 82 -11.51 1.66 16.15
CA ALA A 82 -10.33 2.39 16.61
C ALA A 82 -9.08 1.53 16.41
N ILE A 83 -7.94 2.20 16.22
CA ILE A 83 -6.62 1.60 16.28
C ILE A 83 -5.74 2.49 17.15
N GLU A 84 -5.10 1.89 18.14
CA GLU A 84 -4.27 2.62 19.08
C GLU A 84 -2.88 2.85 18.47
N PRO A 85 -2.35 4.08 18.55
CA PRO A 85 -0.98 4.33 18.13
C PRO A 85 0.02 3.48 18.93
N THR A 86 1.15 3.15 18.31
CA THR A 86 2.25 2.46 18.99
C THR A 86 2.70 3.24 20.22
N ALA A 87 2.81 2.57 21.36
CA ALA A 87 3.36 3.18 22.57
C ALA A 87 4.83 3.61 22.33
N SER A 88 5.17 4.83 22.73
CA SER A 88 6.53 5.39 22.54
C SER A 88 7.61 4.55 23.23
N ASP A 89 7.30 3.94 24.38
CA ASP A 89 8.23 3.04 25.07
C ASP A 89 8.51 1.76 24.28
N ALA A 90 7.52 1.22 23.57
CA ALA A 90 7.71 0.07 22.70
C ALA A 90 8.55 0.42 21.45
N ALA A 91 8.31 1.60 20.87
CA ALA A 91 9.12 2.13 19.79
C ALA A 91 10.58 2.35 20.22
N ARG A 92 10.81 2.96 21.38
CA ARG A 92 12.15 3.14 21.96
C ARG A 92 12.85 1.81 22.21
N LYS A 93 12.15 0.87 22.84
CA LYS A 93 12.68 -0.49 23.09
C LYS A 93 13.09 -1.20 21.81
N THR A 94 12.30 -1.06 20.74
CA THR A 94 12.62 -1.60 19.42
C THR A 94 13.94 -1.02 18.90
N ILE A 95 14.11 0.30 18.96
CA ILE A 95 15.35 0.97 18.53
C ILE A 95 16.54 0.50 19.37
N ASP A 96 16.40 0.47 20.70
CA ASP A 96 17.48 0.12 21.62
C ASP A 96 17.97 -1.31 21.42
N ILE A 97 17.05 -2.27 21.30
CA ILE A 97 17.39 -3.68 21.07
C ILE A 97 18.04 -3.87 19.70
N HIS A 98 17.52 -3.24 18.65
CA HIS A 98 18.17 -3.31 17.34
C HIS A 98 19.56 -2.68 17.38
N ARG A 99 19.73 -1.53 18.04
CA ARG A 99 21.04 -0.88 18.20
C ARG A 99 22.04 -1.81 18.88
N GLN A 100 21.64 -2.44 19.98
CA GLN A 100 22.47 -3.37 20.73
C GLN A 100 22.84 -4.60 19.88
N VAL A 101 21.85 -5.28 19.30
CA VAL A 101 22.07 -6.53 18.56
C VAL A 101 22.87 -6.32 17.28
N PHE A 102 22.68 -5.19 16.58
CA PHE A 102 23.53 -4.82 15.45
C PHE A 102 24.98 -4.57 15.89
N ALA A 103 25.20 -3.93 17.04
CA ALA A 103 26.56 -3.70 17.56
C ALA A 103 27.25 -5.01 17.96
N GLU A 104 26.56 -5.91 18.67
CA GLU A 104 27.07 -7.24 19.03
C GLU A 104 27.53 -8.05 17.81
N ALA A 105 26.83 -7.89 16.68
CA ALA A 105 27.13 -8.58 15.42
C ALA A 105 28.16 -7.85 14.52
N GLY A 106 28.76 -6.74 14.98
CA GLY A 106 29.68 -5.93 14.19
C GLY A 106 29.03 -5.20 13.01
N GLN A 107 27.71 -5.02 13.04
CA GLN A 107 26.89 -4.36 12.01
C GLN A 107 26.52 -2.91 12.36
N SER A 108 27.29 -2.25 13.23
CA SER A 108 27.04 -0.86 13.63
C SER A 108 27.02 0.12 12.44
N ASP A 109 27.84 -0.11 11.42
CA ASP A 109 27.82 0.69 10.18
C ASP A 109 26.47 0.57 9.45
N ALA A 110 25.93 -0.65 9.31
CA ALA A 110 24.60 -0.86 8.74
C ALA A 110 23.51 -0.18 9.58
N PHE A 111 23.56 -0.30 10.91
CA PHE A 111 22.59 0.35 11.81
C PHE A 111 22.68 1.89 11.77
N SER A 112 23.86 2.45 11.49
CA SER A 112 23.99 3.90 11.27
C SER A 112 23.16 4.41 10.08
N ARG A 113 22.82 3.51 9.14
CA ARG A 113 21.92 3.76 7.99
C ARG A 113 20.48 3.27 8.21
N ALA A 114 20.13 2.79 9.41
CA ALA A 114 18.73 2.64 9.78
C ALA A 114 18.14 4.02 10.04
N ILE A 115 17.28 4.47 9.12
CA ILE A 115 16.69 5.82 9.08
C ILE A 115 15.21 5.82 9.43
N GLY A 116 14.54 4.67 9.35
CA GLY A 116 13.10 4.56 9.55
C GLY A 116 12.73 3.55 10.62
N LEU A 117 11.69 3.87 11.39
CA LEU A 117 10.98 2.93 12.25
C LEU A 117 9.53 2.83 11.80
N VAL A 118 9.06 1.62 11.51
CA VAL A 118 7.62 1.38 11.30
C VAL A 118 6.93 1.39 12.65
N VAL A 119 5.88 2.20 12.74
CA VAL A 119 4.97 2.31 13.90
C VAL A 119 3.55 2.51 13.37
N GLN A 120 2.56 2.19 14.19
CA GLN A 120 1.16 2.45 13.93
C GLN A 120 0.81 3.87 14.44
N PRO A 121 0.46 4.85 13.59
CA PRO A 121 0.09 6.20 14.03
C PRO A 121 -1.39 6.37 14.44
N GLY A 122 -2.17 5.30 14.43
CA GLY A 122 -3.63 5.36 14.62
C GLY A 122 -4.40 5.54 13.31
N VAL A 123 -3.85 5.05 12.18
CA VAL A 123 -4.52 5.06 10.87
C VAL A 123 -4.74 3.63 10.38
N GLU A 124 -5.90 3.39 9.80
CA GLU A 124 -6.24 2.11 9.18
C GLU A 124 -7.49 2.26 8.31
N PHE A 125 -7.81 1.25 7.51
CA PHE A 125 -9.10 1.15 6.83
C PHE A 125 -9.67 -0.27 6.94
N GLY A 126 -10.99 -0.35 7.08
CA GLY A 126 -11.74 -1.60 6.98
C GLY A 126 -12.43 -1.70 5.62
N ASN A 127 -13.27 -2.73 5.44
CA ASN A 127 -14.01 -2.91 4.19
C ASN A 127 -14.85 -1.68 3.76
N ARG A 128 -15.35 -0.88 4.72
CA ARG A 128 -16.35 0.18 4.49
C ARG A 128 -16.07 1.47 5.25
N ASN A 129 -14.96 1.56 5.97
CA ASN A 129 -14.64 2.69 6.85
C ASN A 129 -13.15 2.99 6.84
N VAL A 130 -12.81 4.25 7.12
CA VAL A 130 -11.45 4.74 7.30
C VAL A 130 -11.32 5.22 8.75
N ILE A 131 -10.23 4.85 9.41
CA ILE A 131 -9.82 5.42 10.70
C ILE A 131 -8.86 6.54 10.37
N PHE A 132 -9.35 7.77 10.50
CA PHE A 132 -8.56 8.95 10.21
C PHE A 132 -7.54 9.23 11.31
N TYR A 133 -6.41 9.79 10.90
CA TYR A 133 -5.35 10.20 11.80
C TYR A 133 -5.86 11.16 12.89
N ASP A 134 -5.51 10.88 14.14
CA ASP A 134 -5.79 11.75 15.28
C ASP A 134 -4.47 12.21 15.92
N ARG A 135 -4.05 13.42 15.54
CA ARG A 135 -2.84 14.06 16.04
C ARG A 135 -2.76 14.13 17.56
N SER A 136 -3.90 14.19 18.26
CA SER A 136 -3.91 14.28 19.72
C SER A 136 -3.36 13.03 20.42
N LYS A 137 -3.28 11.90 19.71
CA LYS A 137 -2.86 10.61 20.26
C LYS A 137 -1.37 10.28 20.08
N VAL A 138 -0.62 11.07 19.31
CA VAL A 138 0.77 10.72 18.94
C VAL A 138 1.85 11.55 19.61
N GLY A 139 1.50 12.49 20.50
CA GLY A 139 2.48 13.42 21.09
C GLY A 139 3.70 12.73 21.72
N ALA A 140 3.51 11.58 22.36
CA ALA A 140 4.60 10.79 22.93
C ALA A 140 5.53 10.16 21.86
N LEU A 141 4.98 9.72 20.72
CA LEU A 141 5.76 9.24 19.58
C LEU A 141 6.55 10.38 18.94
N THR A 142 5.95 11.54 18.75
CA THR A 142 6.65 12.72 18.22
C THR A 142 7.80 13.15 19.14
N GLN A 143 7.61 13.09 20.47
CA GLN A 143 8.68 13.39 21.43
C GLN A 143 9.87 12.42 21.34
N LEU A 144 9.63 11.13 21.06
CA LEU A 144 10.69 10.13 20.87
C LEU A 144 11.67 10.53 19.75
N LEU A 145 11.19 11.16 18.67
CA LEU A 145 12.05 11.60 17.56
C LEU A 145 13.02 12.72 17.97
N SER A 146 12.73 13.47 19.04
CA SER A 146 13.68 14.44 19.60
C SER A 146 14.87 13.75 20.26
N ASP A 147 14.64 12.58 20.87
CA ASP A 147 15.69 11.78 21.50
C ASP A 147 16.43 10.90 20.49
N GLU A 148 15.78 10.57 19.37
CA GLU A 148 16.28 9.71 18.29
C GLU A 148 16.31 10.46 16.93
N PRO A 149 17.05 11.58 16.79
CA PRO A 149 16.94 12.49 15.63
C PRO A 149 17.41 11.89 14.29
N LYS A 150 18.01 10.69 14.33
CA LYS A 150 18.37 9.92 13.12
C LYS A 150 17.14 9.29 12.46
N PHE A 151 16.11 8.99 13.25
CA PHE A 151 14.94 8.26 12.77
C PHE A 151 13.84 9.19 12.31
N VAL A 152 13.11 8.73 11.31
CA VAL A 152 11.76 9.18 10.99
C VAL A 152 10.81 7.98 11.10
N PHE A 153 9.52 8.23 11.22
CA PHE A 153 8.54 7.14 11.15
C PHE A 153 8.14 6.83 9.72
N GLU A 154 7.92 5.54 9.48
CA GLU A 154 7.28 5.02 8.28
C GLU A 154 5.88 4.54 8.65
N ALA A 155 4.86 5.13 8.03
CA ALA A 155 3.46 4.79 8.26
C ALA A 155 2.95 3.89 7.12
N HIS A 156 2.35 2.76 7.49
CA HIS A 156 1.67 1.86 6.57
C HIS A 156 0.15 2.12 6.61
N SER A 157 -0.58 1.56 5.63
CA SER A 157 -2.04 1.72 5.51
C SER A 157 -2.50 3.18 5.53
N THR A 158 -1.73 4.09 4.94
CA THR A 158 -2.08 5.54 4.90
C THR A 158 -3.12 5.87 3.83
N ASP A 159 -3.60 4.85 3.13
CA ASP A 159 -4.67 4.90 2.14
C ASP A 159 -5.92 5.63 2.67
N TYR A 160 -6.55 6.40 1.78
CA TYR A 160 -7.84 7.08 1.98
C TYR A 160 -7.87 8.21 3.03
N GLN A 161 -6.72 8.59 3.59
CA GLN A 161 -6.65 9.66 4.59
C GLN A 161 -6.93 11.05 3.99
N GLY A 162 -6.50 11.30 2.75
CA GLY A 162 -6.63 12.62 2.11
C GLY A 162 -5.66 13.67 2.64
N VAL A 163 -5.57 14.81 1.93
CA VAL A 163 -4.49 15.80 2.10
C VAL A 163 -4.32 16.30 3.53
N ALA A 164 -5.41 16.62 4.23
CA ALA A 164 -5.36 17.22 5.56
C ALA A 164 -4.64 16.30 6.56
N TYR A 165 -5.10 15.06 6.67
CA TYR A 165 -4.56 14.06 7.60
C TYR A 165 -3.16 13.57 7.17
N LEU A 166 -2.91 13.39 5.87
CA LEU A 166 -1.56 13.08 5.36
C LEU A 166 -0.56 14.19 5.69
N SER A 167 -0.97 15.47 5.57
CA SER A 167 -0.10 16.60 5.92
C SER A 167 0.22 16.66 7.41
N GLU A 168 -0.73 16.28 8.27
CA GLU A 168 -0.50 16.18 9.71
C GLU A 168 0.47 15.06 10.04
N LEU A 169 0.29 13.87 9.46
CA LEU A 169 1.24 12.75 9.57
C LEU A 169 2.68 13.18 9.26
N VAL A 170 2.90 13.86 8.12
CA VAL A 170 4.24 14.35 7.76
C VAL A 170 4.80 15.30 8.82
N LYS A 171 4.00 16.26 9.29
CA LYS A 171 4.41 17.24 10.32
C LYS A 171 4.73 16.59 11.67
N ASP A 172 4.09 15.47 11.98
CA ASP A 172 4.23 14.76 13.26
C ASP A 172 5.33 13.69 13.25
N GLY A 173 6.09 13.60 12.16
CA GLY A 173 7.28 12.75 12.06
C GLY A 173 7.11 11.48 11.23
N PHE A 174 6.03 11.38 10.45
CA PHE A 174 5.76 10.27 9.52
C PHE A 174 5.93 10.69 8.04
N PRO A 175 7.15 11.09 7.58
CA PRO A 175 7.36 11.55 6.22
C PRO A 175 7.37 10.42 5.18
N ILE A 176 7.48 9.16 5.60
CA ILE A 176 7.39 8.01 4.69
C ILE A 176 5.98 7.42 4.81
N LEU A 177 5.12 7.79 3.86
CA LEU A 177 3.73 7.35 3.78
C LEU A 177 3.61 6.24 2.73
N LYS A 178 3.21 5.03 3.13
CA LYS A 178 2.93 3.94 2.18
C LYS A 178 1.46 3.93 1.78
N VAL A 179 1.25 3.91 0.47
CA VAL A 179 -0.05 3.79 -0.19
C VAL A 179 -0.01 2.62 -1.17
N GLY A 180 -1.12 1.89 -1.32
CA GLY A 180 -1.22 0.77 -2.23
C GLY A 180 -2.66 0.51 -2.66
N PRO A 181 -3.50 -0.07 -1.78
CA PRO A 181 -4.92 -0.30 -2.07
C PRO A 181 -5.68 0.90 -2.62
N GLU A 182 -5.41 2.12 -2.17
CA GLU A 182 -6.03 3.33 -2.71
C GLU A 182 -5.77 3.48 -4.21
N LEU A 183 -4.54 3.25 -4.66
CA LEU A 183 -4.14 3.44 -6.06
C LEU A 183 -4.87 2.45 -6.99
N THR A 184 -4.95 1.18 -6.60
CA THR A 184 -5.66 0.15 -7.38
C THR A 184 -7.18 0.24 -7.21
N PHE A 185 -7.67 0.77 -6.09
CA PHE A 185 -9.09 1.06 -5.87
C PHE A 185 -9.57 2.15 -6.83
N VAL A 186 -8.83 3.27 -6.95
CA VAL A 186 -9.20 4.35 -7.87
C VAL A 186 -9.01 3.97 -9.34
N LEU A 187 -8.05 3.09 -9.65
CA LEU A 187 -7.93 2.46 -10.96
C LEU A 187 -9.18 1.64 -11.29
N ARG A 188 -9.64 0.78 -10.37
CA ARG A 188 -10.87 0.00 -10.53
C ARG A 188 -12.09 0.90 -10.70
N GLU A 189 -12.20 1.99 -9.94
CA GLU A 189 -13.30 2.97 -10.12
C GLU A 189 -13.34 3.52 -11.54
N ALA A 190 -12.20 3.99 -12.07
CA ALA A 190 -12.16 4.51 -13.43
C ALA A 190 -12.43 3.42 -14.48
N LEU A 191 -11.90 2.21 -14.31
CA LEU A 191 -12.23 1.07 -15.17
C LEU A 191 -13.74 0.77 -15.19
N TYR A 192 -14.40 0.78 -14.02
CA TYR A 192 -15.85 0.54 -13.95
C TYR A 192 -16.70 1.70 -14.45
N ALA A 193 -16.22 2.94 -14.33
CA ALA A 193 -16.84 4.09 -14.95
C ALA A 193 -16.76 3.99 -16.48
N LEU A 194 -15.59 3.64 -17.02
CA LEU A 194 -15.41 3.40 -18.45
C LEU A 194 -16.25 2.22 -18.97
N ASP A 195 -16.37 1.13 -18.19
CA ASP A 195 -17.25 -0.01 -18.50
C ASP A 195 -18.72 0.42 -18.64
N LEU A 196 -19.19 1.31 -17.75
CA LEU A 196 -20.54 1.91 -17.85
C LEU A 196 -20.67 2.84 -19.06
N ILE A 197 -19.71 3.75 -19.25
CA ILE A 197 -19.68 4.67 -20.40
C ILE A 197 -19.71 3.89 -21.72
N ALA A 198 -18.90 2.84 -21.86
CA ALA A 198 -18.87 1.99 -23.04
C ALA A 198 -20.20 1.24 -23.25
N SER A 199 -20.84 0.79 -22.17
CA SER A 199 -22.14 0.11 -22.22
C SER A 199 -23.26 1.03 -22.74
N ASP A 200 -23.25 2.30 -22.32
CA ASP A 200 -24.23 3.30 -22.75
C ASP A 200 -23.92 3.87 -24.14
N PHE A 201 -22.64 3.92 -24.52
CA PHE A 201 -22.19 4.55 -25.77
C PHE A 201 -22.21 3.59 -26.98
N SER A 202 -21.81 2.33 -26.80
CA SER A 202 -21.61 1.37 -27.89
C SER A 202 -22.52 0.16 -27.75
N ASN A 203 -23.42 -0.01 -28.72
CA ASN A 203 -24.33 -1.17 -28.78
C ASN A 203 -23.59 -2.52 -28.84
N ASP A 204 -22.39 -2.55 -29.43
CA ASP A 204 -21.61 -3.78 -29.61
C ASP A 204 -20.82 -4.16 -28.35
N TYR A 205 -20.66 -3.24 -27.39
CA TYR A 205 -19.94 -3.51 -26.16
C TYR A 205 -20.76 -4.39 -25.20
N GLY A 206 -22.06 -4.14 -25.09
CA GLY A 206 -22.98 -4.87 -24.20
C GLY A 206 -22.98 -4.34 -22.76
N ASP A 207 -23.78 -4.97 -21.89
CA ASP A 207 -24.01 -4.50 -20.51
C ASP A 207 -22.89 -4.94 -19.55
N ARG A 208 -22.01 -3.99 -19.22
CA ARG A 208 -20.90 -4.08 -18.25
C ARG A 208 -20.05 -5.35 -18.32
N PRO A 209 -19.47 -5.67 -19.49
CA PRO A 209 -18.67 -6.87 -19.70
C PRO A 209 -17.45 -6.95 -18.79
N LEU A 210 -16.78 -5.84 -18.48
CA LEU A 210 -15.61 -5.86 -17.59
C LEU A 210 -16.01 -6.23 -16.17
N TYR A 211 -17.05 -5.58 -15.62
CA TYR A 211 -17.58 -5.93 -14.30
C TYR A 211 -17.96 -7.41 -14.20
N ARG A 212 -18.66 -7.94 -15.21
CA ARG A 212 -19.10 -9.34 -15.26
C ARG A 212 -17.91 -10.30 -15.33
N ALA A 213 -16.90 -10.01 -16.15
CA ALA A 213 -15.69 -10.81 -16.23
C ALA A 213 -14.95 -10.87 -14.88
N MET A 214 -14.83 -9.74 -14.19
CA MET A 214 -14.21 -9.70 -12.87
C MET A 214 -15.00 -10.49 -11.82
N GLU A 215 -16.34 -10.41 -11.82
CA GLU A 215 -17.15 -11.23 -10.90
C GLU A 215 -16.98 -12.73 -11.16
N THR A 216 -17.01 -13.15 -12.43
CA THR A 216 -16.77 -14.55 -12.81
C THR A 216 -15.38 -15.01 -12.37
N LEU A 217 -14.35 -14.20 -12.61
CA LEU A 217 -12.98 -14.53 -12.26
C LEU A 217 -12.77 -14.62 -10.74
N MET A 218 -13.26 -13.64 -9.98
CA MET A 218 -13.11 -13.62 -8.54
C MET A 218 -13.89 -14.75 -7.84
N THR A 219 -15.05 -15.15 -8.39
CA THR A 219 -15.80 -16.30 -7.85
C THR A 219 -15.17 -17.63 -8.20
N ALA A 220 -14.54 -17.75 -9.37
CA ALA A 220 -13.79 -18.96 -9.78
C ALA A 220 -12.49 -19.15 -8.97
N HIS A 221 -11.82 -18.06 -8.57
CA HIS A 221 -10.55 -18.11 -7.82
C HIS A 221 -10.66 -17.34 -6.50
N PRO A 222 -11.32 -17.87 -5.46
CA PRO A 222 -11.67 -17.10 -4.27
C PRO A 222 -10.52 -16.84 -3.27
N ASP A 223 -9.36 -17.46 -3.46
CA ASP A 223 -8.27 -17.50 -2.46
C ASP A 223 -7.72 -16.13 -2.06
N ASN A 224 -7.80 -15.12 -2.94
CA ASN A 224 -7.29 -13.79 -2.64
C ASN A 224 -8.27 -12.90 -1.85
N TRP A 225 -9.53 -13.32 -1.65
CA TRP A 225 -10.55 -12.54 -0.95
C TRP A 225 -11.36 -13.29 0.11
N ASN A 226 -11.47 -14.63 0.05
CA ASN A 226 -12.38 -15.41 0.91
C ASN A 226 -12.10 -15.30 2.42
N ARG A 227 -10.86 -15.02 2.81
CA ARG A 227 -10.46 -14.77 4.21
C ARG A 227 -10.82 -13.36 4.69
N HIS A 228 -11.07 -12.42 3.78
CA HIS A 228 -11.29 -11.00 4.07
C HIS A 228 -12.76 -10.59 3.98
N TYR A 229 -13.54 -11.26 3.14
CA TYR A 229 -14.95 -10.92 2.92
C TYR A 229 -15.87 -12.01 3.46
N HIS A 230 -16.73 -11.62 4.39
CA HIS A 230 -17.71 -12.49 5.03
C HIS A 230 -19.12 -11.95 4.83
N GLY A 231 -20.12 -12.80 5.06
CA GLY A 231 -21.53 -12.47 4.89
C GLY A 231 -22.21 -13.34 3.85
N ASN A 232 -23.43 -12.96 3.47
CA ASN A 232 -24.21 -13.65 2.46
C ASN A 232 -23.68 -13.39 1.03
N VAL A 233 -24.27 -14.05 0.03
CA VAL A 233 -23.84 -13.95 -1.37
C VAL A 233 -23.88 -12.51 -1.89
N GLN A 234 -24.89 -11.71 -1.52
CA GLN A 234 -25.00 -10.32 -1.97
C GLN A 234 -23.98 -9.41 -1.28
N GLU A 235 -23.75 -9.62 0.02
CA GLU A 235 -22.75 -8.88 0.80
C GLU A 235 -21.34 -9.15 0.27
N THR A 236 -20.98 -10.42 0.09
CA THR A 236 -19.65 -10.78 -0.43
C THR A 236 -19.47 -10.31 -1.87
N ARG A 237 -20.52 -10.32 -2.71
CA ARG A 237 -20.48 -9.70 -4.04
C ARG A 237 -20.19 -8.21 -3.95
N LEU A 238 -20.87 -7.47 -3.07
CA LEU A 238 -20.60 -6.06 -2.87
C LEU A 238 -19.13 -5.84 -2.44
N LEU A 239 -18.63 -6.63 -1.50
CA LEU A 239 -17.26 -6.50 -1.00
C LEU A 239 -16.20 -6.82 -2.06
N ARG A 240 -16.43 -7.81 -2.94
CA ARG A 240 -15.53 -8.11 -4.06
C ARG A 240 -15.23 -6.91 -4.95
N HIS A 241 -16.23 -6.04 -5.14
CA HIS A 241 -16.14 -4.93 -6.08
C HIS A 241 -15.95 -3.56 -5.45
N TYR A 242 -16.33 -3.38 -4.17
CA TYR A 242 -16.42 -2.05 -3.56
C TYR A 242 -15.75 -1.94 -2.19
N SER A 243 -15.17 -3.02 -1.65
CA SER A 243 -14.41 -2.92 -0.41
C SER A 243 -13.16 -2.05 -0.57
N LEU A 244 -12.86 -1.23 0.45
CA LEU A 244 -11.60 -0.48 0.55
C LEU A 244 -10.38 -1.40 0.73
N SER A 245 -10.56 -2.65 1.16
CA SER A 245 -9.47 -3.63 1.20
C SER A 245 -8.96 -4.01 -0.20
N ASP A 246 -9.71 -3.67 -1.26
CA ASP A 246 -9.33 -3.75 -2.67
C ASP A 246 -8.72 -5.10 -3.11
N ARG A 247 -9.28 -6.22 -2.63
CA ARG A 247 -8.75 -7.56 -2.95
C ARG A 247 -8.84 -7.92 -4.44
N ILE A 248 -9.63 -7.18 -5.22
CA ILE A 248 -9.68 -7.30 -6.68
C ILE A 248 -8.32 -7.01 -7.35
N ARG A 249 -7.42 -6.25 -6.70
CA ARG A 249 -6.08 -5.94 -7.25
C ARG A 249 -5.24 -7.16 -7.62
N TYR A 250 -5.45 -8.29 -6.94
CA TYR A 250 -4.72 -9.53 -7.18
C TYR A 250 -5.15 -10.25 -8.48
N TYR A 251 -6.21 -9.77 -9.13
CA TYR A 251 -6.80 -10.40 -10.32
C TYR A 251 -6.43 -9.69 -11.62
N TRP A 252 -6.05 -8.41 -11.58
CA TRP A 252 -5.76 -7.62 -12.80
C TRP A 252 -4.63 -8.18 -13.66
N ALA A 253 -3.70 -8.93 -13.07
CA ALA A 253 -2.62 -9.56 -13.82
C ALA A 253 -3.03 -10.87 -14.53
N MET A 254 -4.22 -11.42 -14.23
CA MET A 254 -4.70 -12.65 -14.83
C MET A 254 -5.11 -12.44 -16.30
N PRO A 255 -4.91 -13.44 -17.19
CA PRO A 255 -5.23 -13.32 -18.61
C PRO A 255 -6.68 -12.89 -18.90
N GLU A 256 -7.65 -13.37 -18.14
CA GLU A 256 -9.07 -13.09 -18.31
C GLU A 256 -9.39 -11.63 -17.98
N ALA A 257 -8.77 -11.08 -16.92
CA ALA A 257 -8.93 -9.67 -16.56
C ALA A 257 -8.30 -8.76 -17.62
N LYS A 258 -7.10 -9.10 -18.11
CA LYS A 258 -6.42 -8.37 -19.19
C LYS A 258 -7.27 -8.34 -20.45
N ALA A 259 -7.78 -9.50 -20.89
CA ALA A 259 -8.63 -9.58 -22.07
C ALA A 259 -9.93 -8.74 -21.93
N ALA A 260 -10.52 -8.69 -20.73
CA ALA A 260 -11.69 -7.85 -20.48
C ALA A 260 -11.37 -6.35 -20.53
N VAL A 261 -10.19 -5.94 -20.04
CA VAL A 261 -9.70 -4.55 -20.14
C VAL A 261 -9.35 -4.20 -21.59
N ASP A 262 -8.68 -5.09 -22.33
CA ASP A 262 -8.36 -4.89 -23.76
C ASP A 262 -9.64 -4.69 -24.58
N ARG A 263 -10.69 -5.49 -24.32
CA ARG A 263 -11.99 -5.31 -24.96
C ARG A 263 -12.64 -3.96 -24.63
N LEU A 264 -12.48 -3.45 -23.41
CA LEU A 264 -12.93 -2.11 -23.04
C LEU A 264 -12.14 -1.04 -23.80
N TYR A 265 -10.82 -1.22 -23.93
CA TYR A 265 -9.97 -0.31 -24.68
C TYR A 265 -10.37 -0.26 -26.16
N ASP A 266 -10.59 -1.41 -26.79
CA ASP A 266 -11.01 -1.49 -28.19
C ASP A 266 -12.37 -0.81 -28.43
N ALA A 267 -13.28 -0.88 -27.46
CA ALA A 267 -14.60 -0.25 -27.57
C ALA A 267 -14.55 1.29 -27.48
N LEU A 268 -13.56 1.85 -26.80
CA LEU A 268 -13.51 3.28 -26.49
C LEU A 268 -12.42 4.04 -27.24
N ARG A 269 -11.27 3.43 -27.51
CA ARG A 269 -10.09 4.13 -28.04
C ARG A 269 -10.40 4.89 -29.32
N GLY A 270 -10.09 6.18 -29.33
CA GLY A 270 -10.31 7.09 -30.46
C GLY A 270 -11.75 7.58 -30.63
N GLN A 271 -12.71 7.11 -29.81
CA GLN A 271 -14.09 7.60 -29.84
C GLN A 271 -14.19 9.02 -29.26
N LEU A 272 -15.15 9.79 -29.77
CA LEU A 272 -15.52 11.10 -29.22
C LEU A 272 -16.66 10.90 -28.22
N LEU A 273 -16.31 10.72 -26.94
CA LEU A 273 -17.29 10.43 -25.91
C LEU A 273 -18.00 11.71 -25.45
N PRO A 274 -19.35 11.77 -25.50
CA PRO A 274 -20.09 12.97 -25.14
C PRO A 274 -19.90 13.39 -23.67
N LEU A 275 -19.80 14.70 -23.44
CA LEU A 275 -19.69 15.30 -22.09
C LEU A 275 -20.67 14.74 -21.04
N PRO A 276 -21.98 14.51 -21.32
CA PRO A 276 -22.91 14.00 -20.30
C PRO A 276 -22.54 12.63 -19.74
N LEU A 277 -21.86 11.76 -20.51
CA LEU A 277 -21.42 10.45 -20.02
C LEU A 277 -20.34 10.59 -18.94
N PHE A 278 -19.42 11.54 -19.10
CA PHE A 278 -18.43 11.84 -18.06
C PHE A 278 -19.09 12.46 -16.84
N TRP A 279 -19.99 13.44 -17.00
CA TRP A 279 -20.70 14.00 -15.85
C TRP A 279 -21.46 12.95 -15.02
N GLN A 280 -22.02 11.94 -15.69
CA GLN A 280 -22.77 10.87 -15.02
C GLN A 280 -21.87 9.87 -14.29
N HIS A 281 -20.76 9.46 -14.89
CA HIS A 281 -19.98 8.30 -14.44
C HIS A 281 -18.58 8.63 -13.92
N LEU A 282 -17.99 9.75 -14.35
CA LEU A 282 -16.65 10.21 -13.95
C LEU A 282 -16.54 11.74 -14.04
N PRO A 283 -17.23 12.51 -13.18
CA PRO A 283 -17.49 13.94 -13.39
C PRO A 283 -16.22 14.80 -13.48
N ASP A 284 -15.16 14.41 -12.78
CA ASP A 284 -13.87 15.12 -12.81
C ASP A 284 -13.10 14.94 -14.14
N ALA A 285 -13.49 13.96 -14.97
CA ALA A 285 -12.84 13.63 -16.24
C ALA A 285 -13.46 14.35 -17.45
N GLN A 286 -14.26 15.40 -17.23
CA GLN A 286 -14.93 16.15 -18.31
C GLN A 286 -14.00 16.72 -19.39
N HIS A 287 -12.71 16.90 -19.09
CA HIS A 287 -11.72 17.35 -20.07
C HIS A 287 -11.31 16.28 -21.09
N PHE A 288 -11.73 15.02 -20.89
CA PHE A 288 -11.64 13.94 -21.88
C PHE A 288 -12.86 13.87 -22.82
N ALA A 289 -13.87 14.73 -22.63
CA ALA A 289 -15.05 14.76 -23.46
C ALA A 289 -14.79 15.36 -24.85
N ASP A 290 -15.53 14.85 -25.84
CA ASP A 290 -15.57 15.36 -27.21
C ASP A 290 -14.20 15.42 -27.94
N ILE A 291 -13.20 14.69 -27.41
CA ILE A 291 -11.89 14.47 -28.01
C ILE A 291 -11.65 12.95 -28.18
N PRO A 292 -10.78 12.51 -29.11
CA PRO A 292 -10.45 11.10 -29.25
C PRO A 292 -9.86 10.57 -27.94
N ILE A 293 -10.62 9.72 -27.24
CA ILE A 293 -10.19 9.23 -25.94
C ILE A 293 -9.04 8.22 -26.06
N ASP A 294 -8.05 8.36 -25.20
CA ASP A 294 -7.12 7.29 -24.83
C ASP A 294 -7.50 6.77 -23.42
N PRO A 295 -8.13 5.59 -23.32
CA PRO A 295 -8.54 5.04 -22.03
C PRO A 295 -7.38 4.93 -21.03
N GLU A 296 -6.18 4.60 -21.51
CA GLU A 296 -5.00 4.43 -20.65
C GLU A 296 -4.58 5.77 -20.03
N ALA A 297 -4.57 6.86 -20.81
CA ALA A 297 -4.28 8.20 -20.31
C ALA A 297 -5.27 8.64 -19.22
N LEU A 298 -6.56 8.29 -19.36
CA LEU A 298 -7.57 8.58 -18.33
C LEU A 298 -7.34 7.75 -17.05
N LEU A 299 -6.98 6.47 -17.17
CA LEU A 299 -6.64 5.64 -16.00
C LEU A 299 -5.41 6.17 -15.26
N ILE A 300 -4.35 6.55 -15.99
CA ILE A 300 -3.15 7.18 -15.42
C ILE A 300 -3.53 8.47 -14.69
N TRP A 301 -4.26 9.37 -15.35
CA TRP A 301 -4.74 10.61 -14.75
C TRP A 301 -5.52 10.38 -13.45
N ARG A 302 -6.38 9.35 -13.40
CA ARG A 302 -7.16 9.04 -12.20
C ARG A 302 -6.28 8.63 -11.02
N VAL A 303 -5.23 7.84 -11.28
CA VAL A 303 -4.26 7.40 -10.26
C VAL A 303 -3.39 8.58 -9.83
N GLU A 304 -2.90 9.39 -10.77
CA GLU A 304 -2.13 10.62 -10.49
C GLU A 304 -2.91 11.60 -9.62
N LYS A 305 -4.23 11.73 -9.82
CA LYS A 305 -5.09 12.56 -8.96
C LYS A 305 -5.10 12.09 -7.50
N SER A 306 -5.03 10.78 -7.23
CA SER A 306 -4.88 10.26 -5.86
C SER A 306 -3.46 10.52 -5.33
N LEU A 307 -2.43 10.30 -6.15
CA LEU A 307 -1.04 10.59 -5.79
C LEU A 307 -0.78 12.07 -5.46
N ALA A 308 -1.51 12.99 -6.08
CA ALA A 308 -1.40 14.43 -5.82
C ALA A 308 -1.64 14.76 -4.33
N ALA A 309 -2.49 13.99 -3.64
CA ALA A 309 -2.74 14.22 -2.21
C ALA A 309 -1.50 13.92 -1.35
N TYR A 310 -0.75 12.86 -1.69
CA TYR A 310 0.50 12.49 -1.04
C TYR A 310 1.62 13.47 -1.40
N GLN A 311 1.71 13.88 -2.67
CA GLN A 311 2.68 14.88 -3.11
C GLN A 311 2.50 16.20 -2.35
N GLN A 312 1.26 16.70 -2.26
CA GLN A 312 0.91 17.91 -1.53
C GLN A 312 1.25 17.79 -0.03
N ALA A 313 0.92 16.67 0.60
CA ALA A 313 1.23 16.42 2.00
C ALA A 313 2.74 16.41 2.28
N CYS A 314 3.53 15.87 1.35
CA CYS A 314 4.99 15.81 1.43
C CYS A 314 5.69 17.11 0.98
N GLY A 315 4.95 18.18 0.68
CA GLY A 315 5.51 19.48 0.30
C GLY A 315 6.05 19.57 -1.12
N LEU A 316 5.71 18.62 -1.99
CA LEU A 316 5.95 18.73 -3.42
C LEU A 316 4.82 19.59 -4.02
N ALA A 317 5.19 20.68 -4.71
CA ALA A 317 4.21 21.55 -5.35
C ALA A 317 3.37 20.77 -6.37
N SER A 318 2.04 20.89 -6.27
CA SER A 318 1.07 20.38 -7.26
C SER A 318 1.14 21.15 -8.57
#